data_AF-A0A6G0EG93-F1
#
_entry.id   AF-A0A6G0EG93-F1
#
_cell.length_a   1.000
_cell.length_b   1.000
_cell.length_c   1.000
_cell.angle_alpha   90.00
_cell.angle_beta   90.00
_cell.angle_gamma   90.00
#
_symmetry.space_group_name_H-M   'P 1'
#
loop_
_entity.id
_entity.type
_entity.pdbx_description
1 polymer ?
#
loop_
_entity_poly.entity_id
_entity_poly.type
_entity_poly.pdbx_seq_one_letter_code
_entity_poly.pdbx_strand_id
1 'polypeptide(L)'
;MATTTRLFDSARSLVAALVLGGGGLLAGTILVVVTQVAAVSVGFELTPLSLIVISLILLQGIAFGGVALGYVTFRGLGRDYFGVSIPSLRDLAAVVLGYVTALGAAFVGALLVSTIGVEAGSNQVTEIAAQDPEVLLLLVPASFLLIGPGEELLFRGVVQNRIRESFGPVPGIALASAIFAAIHFVALTGGAGARLVTISILFFPSLVFGTAYELTDNLVVPALIHGAYNATLFTIAYIAFKFAEMNPDAMPSGLLFF
;
A
#
# COMPACT_ATOMS: atom_id res chain seq x y z
N MET A 1 10.22 -35.28 -16.33
CA MET A 1 10.96 -34.10 -16.84
C MET A 1 10.09 -32.85 -16.92
N ALA A 2 8.84 -32.91 -17.40
CA ALA A 2 7.93 -31.75 -17.47
C ALA A 2 7.41 -31.24 -16.11
N THR A 3 7.24 -32.11 -15.11
CA THR A 3 6.77 -31.71 -13.76
C THR A 3 7.85 -31.00 -12.95
N THR A 4 9.11 -31.43 -13.08
CA THR A 4 10.24 -30.82 -12.39
C THR A 4 10.54 -29.42 -12.93
N THR A 5 10.50 -29.21 -14.25
CA THR A 5 10.68 -27.87 -14.85
C THR A 5 9.58 -26.89 -14.42
N ARG A 6 8.30 -27.32 -14.40
CA ARG A 6 7.19 -26.50 -13.89
C ARG A 6 7.36 -26.12 -12.42
N LEU A 7 7.80 -27.03 -11.57
CA LEU A 7 8.05 -26.74 -10.15
C LEU A 7 9.18 -25.72 -9.96
N PHE A 8 10.26 -25.82 -10.74
CA PHE A 8 11.34 -24.83 -10.71
C PHE A 8 10.88 -23.45 -11.18
N ASP A 9 10.03 -23.38 -12.21
CA ASP A 9 9.52 -22.10 -12.72
C ASP A 9 8.54 -21.44 -11.73
N SER A 10 7.68 -22.23 -11.09
CA SER A 10 6.79 -21.79 -10.00
C SER A 10 7.57 -21.28 -8.78
N ALA A 11 8.60 -22.00 -8.33
CA ALA A 11 9.44 -21.57 -7.22
C ALA A 11 10.20 -20.28 -7.55
N ARG A 12 10.78 -20.19 -8.75
CA ARG A 12 11.46 -18.97 -9.24
C ARG A 12 10.52 -17.79 -9.33
N SER A 13 9.25 -18.02 -9.69
CA SER A 13 8.22 -16.98 -9.71
C SER A 13 7.97 -16.40 -8.34
N LEU A 14 7.69 -17.27 -7.36
CA LEU A 14 7.40 -16.84 -6.00
C LEU A 14 8.60 -16.14 -5.37
N VAL A 15 9.81 -16.69 -5.54
CA VAL A 15 11.04 -16.05 -5.05
C VAL A 15 11.24 -14.68 -5.70
N ALA A 16 11.07 -14.56 -7.02
CA ALA A 16 11.17 -13.27 -7.69
C ALA A 16 10.14 -12.27 -7.14
N ALA A 17 8.89 -12.69 -6.95
CA ALA A 17 7.83 -11.83 -6.41
C ALA A 17 8.15 -11.34 -4.99
N LEU A 18 8.65 -12.23 -4.12
CA LEU A 18 9.09 -11.88 -2.77
C LEU A 18 10.29 -10.92 -2.79
N VAL A 19 11.28 -11.17 -3.64
CA VAL A 19 12.45 -10.30 -3.81
C VAL A 19 12.06 -8.95 -4.37
N LEU A 20 11.08 -8.87 -5.28
CA LEU A 20 10.64 -7.60 -5.86
C LEU A 20 9.83 -6.77 -4.86
N GLY A 21 8.86 -7.38 -4.17
CA GLY A 21 8.08 -6.69 -3.13
C GLY A 21 8.94 -6.26 -1.95
N GLY A 22 9.71 -7.19 -1.37
CA GLY A 22 10.60 -6.90 -0.25
C GLY A 22 11.81 -6.04 -0.65
N GLY A 23 12.33 -6.21 -1.86
CA GLY A 23 13.43 -5.42 -2.39
C GLY A 23 13.05 -3.97 -2.69
N GLY A 24 11.82 -3.73 -3.17
CA GLY A 24 11.27 -2.37 -3.27
C GLY A 24 11.22 -1.67 -1.92
N LEU A 25 10.70 -2.36 -0.89
CA LEU A 25 10.66 -1.83 0.47
C LEU A 25 12.07 -1.57 1.03
N LEU A 26 12.98 -2.52 0.87
CA LEU A 26 14.36 -2.40 1.35
C LEU A 26 15.09 -1.25 0.66
N ALA A 27 15.01 -1.16 -0.67
CA ALA A 27 15.64 -0.11 -1.45
C ALA A 27 15.13 1.27 -1.03
N GLY A 28 13.81 1.44 -0.91
CA GLY A 28 13.23 2.71 -0.47
C GLY A 28 13.57 3.05 0.98
N THR A 29 13.57 2.06 1.88
CA THR A 29 13.98 2.27 3.28
C THR A 29 15.43 2.74 3.37
N ILE A 30 16.34 2.13 2.59
CA ILE A 30 17.74 2.56 2.51
C ILE A 30 17.83 4.00 2.00
N LEU A 31 17.13 4.33 0.91
CA LEU A 31 17.11 5.69 0.37
C LEU A 31 16.63 6.71 1.42
N VAL A 32 15.53 6.41 2.11
CA VAL A 32 14.96 7.26 3.16
C VAL A 32 15.96 7.48 4.29
N VAL A 33 16.53 6.40 4.84
CA VAL A 33 17.48 6.49 5.96
C VAL A 33 18.74 7.24 5.56
N VAL A 34 19.31 6.94 4.39
CA VAL A 34 20.51 7.64 3.91
C VAL A 34 20.24 9.12 3.72
N THR A 35 19.11 9.49 3.12
CA THR A 35 18.73 10.90 2.94
C THR A 35 18.50 11.61 4.26
N GLN A 36 17.81 10.98 5.22
CA GLN A 36 17.60 11.54 6.56
C GLN A 36 18.92 11.75 7.32
N VAL A 37 19.81 10.75 7.32
CA VAL A 37 21.14 10.86 7.94
C VAL A 37 21.98 11.95 7.28
N ALA A 38 21.97 12.03 5.95
CA ALA A 38 22.69 13.07 5.22
C ALA A 38 22.16 14.47 5.57
N ALA A 39 20.83 14.66 5.62
CA ALA A 39 20.22 15.92 5.99
C ALA A 39 20.62 16.36 7.41
N VAL A 40 20.53 15.46 8.38
CA VAL A 40 20.94 15.74 9.77
C VAL A 40 22.44 16.04 9.86
N SER A 41 23.29 15.34 9.10
CA SER A 41 24.75 15.52 9.13
C SER A 41 25.21 16.91 8.66
N VAL A 42 24.39 17.59 7.86
CA VAL A 42 24.66 18.96 7.38
C VAL A 42 23.85 20.02 8.13
N GLY A 43 23.21 19.65 9.25
CA GLY A 43 22.55 20.56 10.18
C GLY A 43 21.06 20.83 9.91
N PHE A 44 20.39 20.03 9.06
CA PHE A 44 18.93 20.13 8.92
C PHE A 44 18.20 19.43 10.07
N GLU A 45 17.18 20.09 10.61
CA GLU A 45 16.22 19.49 11.53
C GLU A 45 15.10 18.81 10.74
N LEU A 46 14.78 17.55 11.08
CA LEU A 46 13.71 16.80 10.43
C LEU A 46 12.39 17.06 11.15
N THR A 47 11.49 17.77 10.47
CA THR A 47 10.10 17.99 10.92
C THR A 47 9.22 16.78 10.57
N PRO A 48 8.08 16.58 11.27
CA PRO A 48 7.02 15.63 10.90
C PRO A 48 6.70 15.61 9.40
N LEU A 49 6.46 16.79 8.83
CA LEU A 49 6.18 16.95 7.41
C LEU A 49 7.35 16.48 6.54
N SER A 50 8.59 16.84 6.88
CA SER A 50 9.77 16.44 6.11
C SER A 50 9.99 14.93 6.12
N LEU A 51 9.74 14.25 7.25
CA LEU A 51 9.82 12.80 7.36
C LEU A 51 8.85 12.11 6.41
N ILE A 52 7.59 12.58 6.39
CA ILE A 52 6.54 12.07 5.50
C ILE A 52 6.90 12.33 4.04
N VAL A 53 7.30 13.56 3.69
CA VAL A 53 7.63 13.94 2.31
C VAL A 53 8.82 13.14 1.78
N ILE A 54 9.90 13.01 2.56
CA ILE A 54 11.07 12.21 2.19
C ILE A 54 10.67 10.75 1.98
N SER A 55 9.91 10.17 2.91
CA SER A 55 9.41 8.80 2.80
C SER A 55 8.57 8.59 1.54
N LEU A 56 7.54 9.42 1.36
CA LEU A 56 6.61 9.39 0.23
C LEU A 56 7.32 9.44 -1.12
N ILE A 57 8.25 10.38 -1.29
CA ILE A 57 8.95 10.57 -2.56
C ILE A 57 9.92 9.41 -2.81
N LEU A 58 10.74 9.06 -1.82
CA LEU A 58 11.83 8.10 -2.04
C LEU A 58 11.33 6.66 -2.08
N LEU A 59 10.35 6.29 -1.25
CA LEU A 59 9.82 4.94 -1.18
C LEU A 59 8.77 4.70 -2.28
N GLN A 60 7.63 5.40 -2.23
CA GLN A 60 6.53 5.18 -3.18
C GLN A 60 6.84 5.77 -4.55
N GLY A 61 7.38 6.99 -4.60
CA GLY A 61 7.69 7.67 -5.86
C GLY A 61 8.87 7.04 -6.63
N ILE A 62 10.01 6.88 -5.96
CA ILE A 62 11.26 6.47 -6.60
C ILE A 62 11.51 4.97 -6.49
N ALA A 63 11.52 4.38 -5.29
CA ALA A 63 11.96 3.00 -5.11
C ALA A 63 10.99 1.99 -5.74
N PHE A 64 9.68 2.12 -5.48
CA PHE A 64 8.70 1.19 -6.03
C PHE A 64 8.62 1.29 -7.55
N GLY A 65 8.54 2.51 -8.10
CA GLY A 65 8.60 2.73 -9.54
C GLY A 65 9.91 2.27 -10.17
N GLY A 66 11.04 2.59 -9.55
CA GLY A 66 12.38 2.21 -10.02
C GLY A 66 12.59 0.70 -10.05
N VAL A 67 12.17 -0.02 -9.01
CA VAL A 67 12.25 -1.49 -8.97
C VAL A 67 11.32 -2.10 -10.01
N ALA A 68 10.09 -1.61 -10.16
CA ALA A 68 9.15 -2.11 -11.14
C ALA A 68 9.65 -1.94 -12.58
N LEU A 69 10.10 -0.72 -12.92
CA LEU A 69 10.66 -0.40 -14.24
C LEU A 69 11.97 -1.14 -14.51
N GLY A 70 12.84 -1.23 -13.50
CA GLY A 70 14.10 -1.97 -13.57
C GLY A 70 13.87 -3.45 -13.85
N TYR A 71 12.88 -4.05 -13.20
CA TYR A 71 12.50 -5.45 -13.42
C TYR A 71 11.98 -5.71 -14.84
N VAL A 72 11.04 -4.90 -15.31
CA VAL A 72 10.47 -5.00 -16.65
C VAL A 72 11.54 -4.82 -17.71
N THR A 73 12.45 -3.85 -17.52
CA THR A 73 13.59 -3.62 -18.41
C THR A 73 14.55 -4.82 -18.42
N PHE A 74 14.89 -5.35 -17.24
CA PHE A 74 15.75 -6.54 -17.11
C PHE A 74 15.16 -7.78 -17.79
N ARG A 75 13.83 -7.92 -17.76
CA ARG A 75 13.11 -9.01 -18.42
C ARG A 75 12.90 -8.78 -19.93
N GLY A 76 13.28 -7.63 -20.48
CA GLY A 76 13.04 -7.25 -21.87
C GLY A 76 11.55 -7.08 -22.19
N LEU A 77 10.73 -6.73 -21.20
CA LEU A 77 9.28 -6.56 -21.34
C LEU A 77 8.93 -5.11 -21.71
N GLY A 78 7.85 -4.94 -22.46
CA GLY A 78 7.32 -3.63 -22.84
C GLY A 78 6.43 -3.00 -21.77
N ARG A 79 6.03 -1.74 -21.99
CA ARG A 79 5.10 -1.02 -21.11
C ARG A 79 3.72 -1.68 -21.02
N ASP A 80 3.35 -2.43 -22.05
CA ASP A 80 2.09 -3.19 -22.11
C ASP A 80 2.02 -4.25 -21.00
N TYR A 81 3.15 -4.65 -20.41
CA TYR A 81 3.18 -5.54 -19.26
C TYR A 81 2.41 -4.98 -18.05
N PHE A 82 2.35 -3.66 -17.92
CA PHE A 82 1.62 -3.01 -16.85
C PHE A 82 0.13 -2.86 -17.17
N GLY A 83 -0.26 -2.85 -18.46
CA GLY A 83 -1.63 -2.49 -18.86
C GLY A 83 -1.96 -1.06 -18.47
N VAL A 84 -1.25 -0.05 -18.99
CA VAL A 84 -1.57 1.36 -18.69
C VAL A 84 -2.41 1.95 -19.83
N SER A 85 -3.66 2.29 -19.55
CA SER A 85 -4.56 2.90 -20.53
C SER A 85 -5.50 3.94 -19.89
N ILE A 86 -6.05 4.84 -20.71
CA ILE A 86 -7.04 5.82 -20.24
C ILE A 86 -8.32 5.06 -19.84
N PRO A 87 -8.84 5.23 -18.61
CA PRO A 87 -10.03 4.51 -18.16
C PRO A 87 -11.26 4.74 -19.04
N SER A 88 -11.90 3.64 -19.45
CA SER A 88 -13.21 3.64 -20.08
C SER A 88 -14.34 3.88 -19.06
N LEU A 89 -15.58 4.05 -19.51
CA LEU A 89 -16.74 4.14 -18.59
C LEU A 89 -16.91 2.89 -17.72
N ARG A 90 -16.58 1.71 -18.27
CA ARG A 90 -16.58 0.45 -17.52
C ARG A 90 -15.51 0.46 -16.43
N ASP A 91 -14.34 0.99 -16.74
CA ASP A 91 -13.23 1.11 -15.79
C ASP A 91 -13.59 2.09 -14.68
N LEU A 92 -14.23 3.22 -15.00
CA LEU A 92 -14.72 4.17 -13.99
C LEU A 92 -15.78 3.54 -13.07
N ALA A 93 -16.68 2.72 -13.62
CA ALA A 93 -17.63 1.95 -12.79
C ALA A 93 -16.89 0.96 -11.88
N ALA A 94 -15.85 0.29 -12.39
CA ALA A 94 -14.99 -0.60 -11.60
C ALA A 94 -14.23 0.17 -10.51
N VAL A 95 -13.77 1.41 -10.77
CA VAL A 95 -13.14 2.28 -9.78
C VAL A 95 -14.11 2.57 -8.64
N VAL A 96 -15.34 2.99 -8.94
CA VAL A 96 -16.34 3.31 -7.90
C VAL A 96 -16.71 2.07 -7.08
N LEU A 97 -17.00 0.95 -7.75
CA LEU A 97 -17.37 -0.30 -7.06
C LEU A 97 -16.22 -0.85 -6.24
N GLY A 98 -15.00 -0.84 -6.78
CA GLY A 98 -13.79 -1.27 -6.08
C GLY A 98 -13.50 -0.40 -4.87
N TYR A 99 -13.61 0.92 -5.00
CA TYR A 99 -13.46 1.86 -3.89
C TYR A 99 -14.44 1.58 -2.75
N VAL A 100 -15.73 1.47 -3.05
CA VAL A 100 -16.77 1.18 -2.04
C VAL A 100 -16.52 -0.19 -1.40
N THR A 101 -16.14 -1.19 -2.19
CA THR A 101 -15.86 -2.55 -1.69
C THR A 101 -14.63 -2.57 -0.78
N ALA A 102 -13.56 -1.88 -1.16
CA ALA A 102 -12.32 -1.80 -0.39
C ALA A 102 -12.55 -1.09 0.96
N LEU A 103 -13.26 0.05 0.97
CA LEU A 103 -13.64 0.72 2.21
C LEU A 103 -14.57 -0.14 3.06
N GLY A 104 -15.57 -0.77 2.45
CA GLY A 104 -16.47 -1.69 3.15
C GLY A 104 -15.69 -2.82 3.82
N ALA A 105 -14.72 -3.43 3.13
CA ALA A 105 -13.86 -4.46 3.70
C ALA A 105 -13.04 -3.96 4.90
N ALA A 106 -12.48 -2.75 4.81
CA ALA A 106 -11.74 -2.15 5.91
C ALA A 106 -12.62 -1.88 7.13
N PHE A 107 -13.81 -1.28 6.94
CA PHE A 107 -14.74 -1.00 8.04
C PHE A 107 -15.31 -2.28 8.66
N VAL A 108 -15.62 -3.29 7.86
CA VAL A 108 -16.03 -4.61 8.38
C VAL A 108 -14.90 -5.23 9.18
N GLY A 109 -13.66 -5.18 8.69
CA GLY A 109 -12.47 -5.65 9.42
C GLY A 109 -12.29 -4.95 10.76
N ALA A 110 -12.38 -3.61 10.77
CA ALA A 110 -12.29 -2.81 11.98
C ALA A 110 -13.44 -3.11 12.98
N LEU A 111 -14.66 -3.28 12.48
CA LEU A 111 -15.80 -3.68 13.30
C LEU A 111 -15.59 -5.05 13.93
N LEU A 112 -15.11 -6.04 13.16
CA LEU A 112 -14.82 -7.38 13.67
C LEU A 112 -13.76 -7.33 14.77
N VAL A 113 -12.65 -6.62 14.54
CA VAL A 113 -11.59 -6.41 15.53
C VAL A 113 -12.14 -5.80 16.83
N SER A 114 -12.98 -4.76 16.70
CA SER A 114 -13.65 -4.11 17.83
C SER A 114 -14.58 -5.07 18.59
N THR A 115 -15.38 -5.87 17.88
CA THR A 115 -16.32 -6.84 18.51
C THR A 115 -15.62 -8.00 19.21
N ILE A 116 -14.47 -8.44 18.70
CA ILE A 116 -13.67 -9.52 19.30
C ILE A 116 -12.86 -8.98 20.49
N GLY A 117 -12.62 -7.67 20.54
CA GLY A 117 -11.83 -7.03 21.60
C GLY A 117 -10.33 -7.26 21.46
N VAL A 118 -9.85 -7.44 20.22
CA VAL A 118 -8.40 -7.51 19.93
C VAL A 118 -7.87 -6.14 19.56
N GLU A 119 -6.63 -5.87 19.92
CA GLU A 119 -5.96 -4.61 19.60
C GLU A 119 -5.34 -4.67 18.19
N ALA A 120 -5.55 -3.63 17.40
CA ALA A 120 -4.88 -3.44 16.11
C ALA A 120 -3.69 -2.49 16.27
N GLY A 121 -2.60 -2.76 15.56
CA GLY A 121 -1.43 -1.89 15.53
C GLY A 121 -1.72 -0.61 14.75
N SER A 122 -1.14 0.51 15.19
CA SER A 122 -1.28 1.81 14.52
C SER A 122 -0.26 1.98 13.40
N ASN A 123 -0.51 2.89 12.47
CA ASN A 123 0.44 3.28 11.44
C ASN A 123 1.35 4.40 11.97
N GLN A 124 2.66 4.35 11.67
CA GLN A 124 3.60 5.43 12.02
C GLN A 124 3.14 6.81 11.51
N VAL A 125 2.44 6.86 10.37
CA VAL A 125 1.83 8.10 9.86
C VAL A 125 0.76 8.65 10.82
N THR A 126 -0.05 7.79 11.43
CA THR A 126 -1.06 8.18 12.42
C THR A 126 -0.39 8.73 13.69
N GLU A 127 0.74 8.14 14.12
CA GLU A 127 1.51 8.66 15.26
C GLU A 127 2.12 10.04 14.99
N ILE A 128 2.61 10.26 13.76
CA ILE A 128 3.09 11.58 13.33
C ILE A 128 1.93 12.58 13.29
N ALA A 129 0.78 12.17 12.76
CA ALA A 129 -0.42 13.00 12.67
C ALA A 129 -1.03 13.35 14.04
N ALA A 130 -0.79 12.54 15.07
CA ALA A 130 -1.19 12.89 16.44
C ALA A 130 -0.44 14.12 17.00
N GLN A 131 0.71 14.47 16.40
CA GLN A 131 1.48 15.67 16.76
C GLN A 131 1.14 16.86 15.86
N ASP A 132 0.83 16.60 14.58
CA ASP A 132 0.54 17.60 13.56
C ASP A 132 -0.46 17.03 12.54
N PRO A 133 -1.78 17.13 12.78
CA PRO A 133 -2.80 16.52 11.93
C PRO A 133 -2.78 17.03 10.48
N GLU A 134 -2.31 18.25 10.25
CA GLU A 134 -2.27 18.93 8.96
C GLU A 134 -1.43 18.16 7.92
N VAL A 135 -0.48 17.34 8.37
CA VAL A 135 0.30 16.45 7.48
C VAL A 135 -0.59 15.48 6.70
N LEU A 136 -1.75 15.09 7.24
CA LEU A 136 -2.70 14.19 6.58
C LEU A 136 -3.35 14.84 5.35
N LEU A 137 -3.50 16.18 5.33
CA LEU A 137 -4.05 16.89 4.19
C LEU A 137 -3.15 16.80 2.96
N LEU A 138 -1.82 16.74 3.15
CA LEU A 138 -0.86 16.47 2.08
C LEU A 138 -1.04 15.05 1.51
N LEU A 139 -1.37 14.09 2.37
CA LEU A 139 -1.48 12.70 1.98
C LEU A 139 -2.71 12.41 1.10
N VAL A 140 -3.73 13.27 1.15
CA VAL A 140 -4.93 13.16 0.29
C VAL A 140 -4.57 13.25 -1.20
N PRO A 141 -4.00 14.35 -1.74
CA PRO A 141 -3.57 14.40 -3.13
C PRO A 141 -2.40 13.44 -3.41
N ALA A 142 -1.48 13.25 -2.46
CA ALA A 142 -0.37 12.31 -2.63
C ALA A 142 -0.85 10.85 -2.81
N SER A 143 -2.01 10.50 -2.25
CA SER A 143 -2.60 9.16 -2.42
C SER A 143 -2.86 8.84 -3.89
N PHE A 144 -3.30 9.83 -4.68
CA PHE A 144 -3.55 9.66 -6.11
C PHE A 144 -2.31 9.82 -6.97
N LEU A 145 -1.32 10.60 -6.52
CA LEU A 145 -0.16 10.97 -7.33
C LEU A 145 1.04 10.05 -7.12
N LEU A 146 1.23 9.53 -5.91
CA LEU A 146 2.42 8.79 -5.52
C LEU A 146 2.09 7.45 -4.87
N ILE A 147 1.23 7.42 -3.83
CA ILE A 147 0.99 6.19 -3.05
C ILE A 147 0.29 5.14 -3.92
N GLY A 148 -0.91 5.44 -4.41
CA GLY A 148 -1.67 4.53 -5.27
C GLY A 148 -0.86 4.11 -6.50
N PRO A 149 -0.38 5.05 -7.34
CA PRO A 149 0.38 4.70 -8.54
C PRO A 149 1.67 3.92 -8.25
N GLY A 150 2.47 4.35 -7.29
CA GLY A 150 3.77 3.73 -6.98
C GLY A 150 3.62 2.32 -6.44
N GLU A 151 2.70 2.14 -5.49
CA GLU A 151 2.42 0.83 -4.89
C GLU A 151 1.77 -0.12 -5.89
N GLU A 152 0.74 0.32 -6.63
CA GLU A 152 0.09 -0.54 -7.62
C GLU A 152 1.05 -0.93 -8.75
N LEU A 153 1.93 -0.04 -9.19
CA LEU A 153 2.96 -0.34 -10.20
C LEU A 153 3.87 -1.50 -9.77
N LEU A 154 4.33 -1.51 -8.51
CA LEU A 154 5.15 -2.60 -8.00
C LEU A 154 4.32 -3.86 -7.74
N PHE A 155 3.23 -3.75 -6.99
CA PHE A 155 2.53 -4.92 -6.48
C PHE A 155 1.59 -5.56 -7.49
N ARG A 156 0.90 -4.78 -8.33
CA ARG A 156 -0.03 -5.31 -9.34
C ARG A 156 0.69 -5.45 -10.67
N GLY A 157 1.38 -4.40 -11.07
CA GLY A 157 2.15 -4.36 -12.31
C GLY A 157 3.29 -5.38 -12.36
N VAL A 158 3.89 -5.75 -11.23
CA VAL A 158 5.04 -6.68 -11.20
C VAL A 158 4.82 -7.91 -10.32
N VAL A 159 4.57 -7.75 -9.02
CA VAL A 159 4.49 -8.89 -8.09
C VAL A 159 3.33 -9.83 -8.45
N GLN A 160 2.12 -9.29 -8.64
CA GLN A 160 0.94 -10.05 -9.06
C GLN A 160 1.13 -10.68 -10.43
N ASN A 161 1.54 -9.90 -11.44
CA ASN A 161 1.77 -10.40 -12.79
C ASN A 161 2.79 -11.53 -12.81
N ARG A 162 3.89 -11.40 -12.04
CA ARG A 162 4.92 -12.42 -12.01
C ARG A 162 4.41 -13.74 -11.43
N ILE A 163 3.62 -13.69 -10.36
CA ILE A 163 3.00 -14.89 -9.76
C ILE A 163 1.96 -15.46 -10.72
N ARG A 164 1.12 -14.60 -11.31
CA ARG A 164 0.07 -14.96 -12.27
C ARG A 164 0.60 -15.73 -13.47
N GLU A 165 1.78 -15.35 -14.01
CA GLU A 165 2.44 -16.07 -15.11
C GLU A 165 2.65 -17.57 -14.83
N SER A 166 2.80 -17.96 -13.55
CA SER A 166 3.14 -19.34 -13.15
C SER A 166 2.01 -20.06 -12.42
N PHE A 167 1.08 -19.34 -11.79
CA PHE A 167 0.02 -19.92 -10.97
C PHE A 167 -1.40 -19.54 -11.43
N GLY A 168 -1.53 -18.67 -12.42
CA GLY A 168 -2.82 -18.13 -12.85
C GLY A 168 -3.31 -16.98 -11.98
N PRO A 169 -4.47 -16.40 -12.34
CA PRO A 169 -4.94 -15.12 -11.78
C PRO A 169 -5.28 -15.20 -10.29
N VAL A 170 -6.01 -16.24 -9.85
CA VAL A 170 -6.49 -16.32 -8.45
C VAL A 170 -5.34 -16.42 -7.46
N PRO A 171 -4.36 -17.33 -7.60
CA PRO A 171 -3.19 -17.33 -6.71
C PRO A 171 -2.32 -16.09 -6.88
N GLY A 172 -2.25 -15.52 -8.09
CA GLY A 172 -1.56 -14.25 -8.35
C GLY A 172 -2.08 -13.12 -7.46
N ILE A 173 -3.40 -12.92 -7.45
CA ILE A 173 -4.06 -11.90 -6.63
C ILE A 173 -3.88 -12.18 -5.14
N ALA A 174 -4.14 -13.42 -4.70
CA ALA A 174 -4.08 -13.78 -3.28
C ALA A 174 -2.67 -13.64 -2.70
N LEU A 175 -1.65 -14.17 -3.40
CA LEU A 175 -0.27 -14.13 -2.92
C LEU A 175 0.33 -12.73 -3.01
N ALA A 176 0.06 -11.97 -4.08
CA ALA A 176 0.50 -10.58 -4.15
C ALA A 176 -0.15 -9.73 -3.06
N SER A 177 -1.43 -9.99 -2.73
CA SER A 177 -2.11 -9.29 -1.64
C SER A 177 -1.56 -9.63 -0.27
N ALA A 178 -1.18 -10.89 -0.05
CA ALA A 178 -0.51 -11.30 1.18
C ALA A 178 0.87 -10.63 1.31
N ILE A 179 1.65 -10.56 0.23
CA ILE A 179 2.95 -9.88 0.20
C ILE A 179 2.77 -8.38 0.45
N PHE A 180 1.82 -7.73 -0.23
CA PHE A 180 1.49 -6.33 -0.05
C PHE A 180 1.10 -6.03 1.41
N ALA A 181 0.20 -6.82 2.01
CA ALA A 181 -0.19 -6.62 3.40
C ALA A 181 1.00 -6.88 4.35
N ALA A 182 1.81 -7.91 4.11
CA ALA A 182 2.94 -8.26 4.97
C ALA A 182 4.03 -7.18 5.02
N ILE A 183 4.32 -6.49 3.91
CA ILE A 183 5.33 -5.43 3.91
C ILE A 183 4.95 -4.25 4.83
N HIS A 184 3.66 -4.07 5.13
CA HIS A 184 3.21 -3.02 6.06
C HIS A 184 3.64 -3.27 7.50
N PHE A 185 4.08 -4.49 7.85
CA PHE A 185 4.54 -4.81 9.22
C PHE A 185 5.59 -3.83 9.75
N VAL A 186 6.46 -3.32 8.88
CA VAL A 186 7.52 -2.38 9.27
C VAL A 186 7.02 -0.95 9.48
N ALA A 187 5.90 -0.58 8.83
CA ALA A 187 5.25 0.72 8.95
C ALA A 187 4.27 0.79 10.13
N LEU A 188 3.94 -0.37 10.72
CA LEU A 188 3.03 -0.50 11.85
C LEU A 188 3.77 -0.48 13.18
N THR A 189 3.12 0.07 14.20
CA THR A 189 3.59 0.12 15.59
C THR A 189 2.74 -0.78 16.50
N GLY A 190 3.05 -0.80 17.79
CA GLY A 190 2.50 -1.76 18.74
C GLY A 190 3.16 -3.14 18.69
N GLY A 191 2.63 -4.07 19.48
CA GLY A 191 3.15 -5.44 19.60
C GLY A 191 2.93 -6.28 18.33
N ALA A 192 3.70 -7.36 18.16
CA ALA A 192 3.64 -8.20 16.97
C ALA A 192 2.23 -8.73 16.67
N GLY A 193 1.47 -9.12 17.71
CA GLY A 193 0.08 -9.56 17.56
C GLY A 193 -0.83 -8.46 16.98
N ALA A 194 -0.72 -7.24 17.50
CA ALA A 194 -1.52 -6.11 17.04
C ALA A 194 -1.21 -5.74 15.58
N ARG A 195 0.07 -5.79 15.19
CA ARG A 195 0.48 -5.58 13.79
C ARG A 195 -0.11 -6.64 12.86
N LEU A 196 -0.13 -7.90 13.28
CA LEU A 196 -0.72 -9.00 12.50
C LEU A 196 -2.25 -8.83 12.33
N VAL A 197 -2.93 -8.27 13.33
CA VAL A 197 -4.36 -7.91 13.22
C VAL A 197 -4.55 -6.86 12.11
N THR A 198 -3.77 -5.78 12.12
CA THR A 198 -3.86 -4.74 11.07
C THR A 198 -3.51 -5.29 9.69
N ILE A 199 -2.48 -6.12 9.57
CA ILE A 199 -2.13 -6.80 8.30
C ILE A 199 -3.29 -7.66 7.78
N SER A 200 -3.99 -8.35 8.68
CA SER A 200 -5.15 -9.15 8.30
C SER A 200 -6.28 -8.29 7.75
N ILE A 201 -6.48 -7.07 8.27
CA ILE A 201 -7.43 -6.11 7.73
C ILE A 201 -6.97 -5.62 6.35
N LEU A 202 -5.70 -5.21 6.20
CA LEU A 202 -5.13 -4.68 4.96
C LEU A 202 -5.15 -5.68 3.79
N PHE A 203 -5.15 -6.98 4.10
CA PHE A 203 -5.25 -8.03 3.09
C PHE A 203 -6.52 -7.92 2.24
N PHE A 204 -7.67 -7.56 2.82
CA PHE A 204 -8.94 -7.55 2.09
C PHE A 204 -9.08 -6.42 1.06
N PRO A 205 -8.80 -5.14 1.39
CA PRO A 205 -8.70 -4.09 0.37
C PRO A 205 -7.69 -4.43 -0.72
N SER A 206 -6.56 -5.03 -0.35
CA SER A 206 -5.53 -5.46 -1.31
C SER A 206 -6.05 -6.48 -2.34
N LEU A 207 -6.91 -7.42 -1.93
CA LEU A 207 -7.59 -8.35 -2.83
C LEU A 207 -8.48 -7.61 -3.84
N VAL A 208 -9.16 -6.55 -3.40
CA VAL A 208 -10.01 -5.73 -4.27
C VAL A 208 -9.17 -5.03 -5.34
N PHE A 209 -8.01 -4.46 -4.98
CA PHE A 209 -7.13 -3.82 -5.94
C PHE A 209 -6.61 -4.82 -6.98
N GLY A 210 -6.13 -5.98 -6.52
CA GLY A 210 -5.64 -7.03 -7.43
C GLY A 210 -6.72 -7.61 -8.35
N THR A 211 -7.95 -7.75 -7.84
CA THR A 211 -9.10 -8.19 -8.63
C THR A 211 -9.52 -7.15 -9.65
N ALA A 212 -9.58 -5.88 -9.27
CA ALA A 212 -9.91 -4.79 -10.19
C ALA A 212 -8.89 -4.70 -11.32
N TYR A 213 -7.60 -4.89 -11.02
CA TYR A 213 -6.55 -4.96 -12.03
C TYR A 213 -6.77 -6.11 -13.01
N GLU A 214 -6.99 -7.34 -12.52
CA GLU A 214 -7.20 -8.52 -13.38
C GLU A 214 -8.44 -8.39 -14.28
N LEU A 215 -9.51 -7.78 -13.78
CA LEU A 215 -10.77 -7.64 -14.52
C LEU A 215 -10.75 -6.53 -15.58
N THR A 216 -9.87 -5.54 -15.43
CA THR A 216 -9.81 -4.37 -16.30
C THR A 216 -8.59 -4.36 -17.21
N ASP A 217 -7.53 -5.12 -16.87
CA ASP A 217 -6.22 -5.07 -17.53
C ASP A 217 -5.69 -3.63 -17.61
N ASN A 218 -6.03 -2.82 -16.60
CA ASN A 218 -5.70 -1.41 -16.54
C ASN A 218 -5.16 -1.04 -15.15
N LEU A 219 -3.86 -0.74 -15.04
CA LEU A 219 -3.20 -0.37 -13.79
C LEU A 219 -3.71 0.95 -13.20
N VAL A 220 -4.28 1.84 -14.04
CA VAL A 220 -4.86 3.10 -13.58
C VAL A 220 -6.08 2.84 -12.68
N VAL A 221 -6.84 1.78 -12.95
CA VAL A 221 -8.05 1.42 -12.17
C VAL A 221 -7.72 1.12 -10.70
N PRO A 222 -6.88 0.13 -10.36
CA PRO A 222 -6.53 -0.12 -8.97
C PRO A 222 -5.77 1.06 -8.35
N ALA A 223 -4.98 1.83 -9.11
CA ALA A 223 -4.30 3.01 -8.58
C ALA A 223 -5.28 4.10 -8.14
N LEU A 224 -6.36 4.32 -8.88
CA LEU A 224 -7.44 5.24 -8.50
C LEU A 224 -8.25 4.72 -7.32
N ILE A 225 -8.55 3.41 -7.29
CA ILE A 225 -9.25 2.78 -6.15
C ILE A 225 -8.42 2.95 -4.88
N HIS A 226 -7.15 2.59 -4.94
CA HIS A 226 -6.21 2.66 -3.82
C HIS A 226 -5.98 4.11 -3.38
N GLY A 227 -5.77 5.02 -4.35
CA GLY A 227 -5.63 6.45 -4.06
C GLY A 227 -6.86 7.02 -3.35
N ALA A 228 -8.07 6.69 -3.83
CA ALA A 228 -9.32 7.13 -3.20
C ALA A 228 -9.52 6.50 -1.81
N TYR A 229 -9.20 5.22 -1.67
CA TYR A 229 -9.26 4.50 -0.40
C TYR A 229 -8.38 5.19 0.66
N ASN A 230 -7.10 5.45 0.34
CA ASN A 230 -6.18 6.13 1.27
C ASN A 230 -6.57 7.57 1.53
N ALA A 231 -6.94 8.33 0.49
CA ALA A 231 -7.40 9.71 0.63
C ALA A 231 -8.59 9.83 1.59
N THR A 232 -9.54 8.90 1.52
CA THR A 232 -10.69 8.87 2.43
C THR A 232 -10.26 8.55 3.86
N LEU A 233 -9.40 7.55 4.07
CA LEU A 233 -8.92 7.22 5.42
C LEU A 233 -8.12 8.37 6.05
N PHE A 234 -7.23 9.02 5.29
CA PHE A 234 -6.50 10.20 5.79
C PHE A 234 -7.43 11.37 6.10
N THR A 235 -8.47 11.59 5.30
CA THR A 235 -9.48 12.62 5.56
C THR A 235 -10.27 12.32 6.83
N ILE A 236 -10.69 11.08 7.04
CA ILE A 236 -11.39 10.64 8.25
C ILE A 236 -10.49 10.82 9.48
N ALA A 237 -9.23 10.40 9.40
CA ALA A 237 -8.26 10.54 10.47
C ALA A 237 -8.02 12.02 10.82
N TYR A 238 -7.88 12.90 9.82
CA TYR A 238 -7.75 14.34 10.03
C TYR A 238 -8.95 14.93 10.78
N ILE A 239 -10.18 14.60 10.34
CA ILE A 239 -11.40 15.06 11.00
C ILE A 239 -11.46 14.53 12.45
N ALA A 240 -11.08 13.27 12.67
CA ALA A 240 -11.05 12.66 14.00
C ALA A 240 -10.08 13.39 14.95
N PHE A 241 -8.85 13.67 14.51
CA PHE A 241 -7.87 14.43 15.30
C PHE A 241 -8.35 15.86 15.58
N LYS A 242 -8.88 16.57 14.58
CA LYS A 242 -9.42 17.93 14.80
C LYS A 242 -10.61 17.94 15.75
N PHE A 243 -11.49 16.94 15.66
CA PHE A 243 -12.60 16.80 16.58
C PHE A 243 -12.13 16.56 18.02
N ALA A 244 -11.10 15.72 18.21
CA ALA A 244 -10.46 15.46 19.50
C ALA A 244 -9.83 16.72 20.11
N GLU A 245 -9.11 17.51 19.31
CA GLU A 245 -8.52 18.80 19.73
C GLU A 245 -9.60 19.78 20.23
N MET A 246 -10.75 19.84 19.55
CA MET A 246 -11.86 20.72 19.91
C MET A 246 -12.66 20.22 21.14
N ASN A 247 -12.60 18.92 21.45
CA ASN A 247 -13.40 18.30 22.51
C ASN A 247 -12.55 17.34 23.37
N PRO A 248 -11.61 17.86 24.19
CA PRO A 248 -10.68 17.02 24.96
C PRO A 248 -11.39 16.04 25.91
N ASP A 249 -12.54 16.46 26.45
CA ASP A 249 -13.33 15.69 27.42
C ASP A 249 -14.32 14.70 26.78
N ALA A 250 -14.51 14.76 25.45
CA ALA A 250 -15.52 13.98 24.73
C ALA A 250 -14.97 12.75 24.00
N MET A 251 -13.68 12.43 24.17
CA MET A 251 -12.99 11.39 23.39
C MET A 251 -13.70 10.03 23.48
N PRO A 252 -14.39 9.58 22.41
CA PRO A 252 -14.93 8.23 22.36
C PRO A 252 -13.74 7.31 22.15
N SER A 253 -13.57 6.33 23.04
CA SER A 253 -12.50 5.33 23.03
C SER A 253 -12.45 4.43 21.78
N GLY A 254 -13.27 4.67 20.76
CA GLY A 254 -13.38 3.88 19.53
C GLY A 254 -12.84 4.52 18.26
N LEU A 255 -12.35 5.77 18.29
CA LEU A 255 -11.91 6.51 17.09
C LEU A 255 -10.42 6.36 16.73
N LEU A 256 -9.63 5.66 17.54
CA LEU A 256 -8.17 5.57 17.41
C LEU A 256 -7.67 4.39 16.53
N PHE A 257 -8.53 3.78 15.71
CA PHE A 257 -8.19 2.55 14.97
C PHE A 257 -7.96 2.74 13.46
N PHE A 258 -7.54 3.92 13.01
CA PHE A 258 -7.17 4.16 11.60
C PHE A 258 -5.67 4.41 11.44
#